data_AF-A0A2V9AYP8-F1
#
_entry.id   AF-A0A2V9AYP8-F1
#
_cell.length_a   1.000
_cell.length_b   1.000
_cell.length_c   1.000
_cell.angle_alpha   90.00
_cell.angle_beta   90.00
_cell.angle_gamma   90.00
#
_symmetry.space_group_name_H-M   'P 1'
#
loop_
_entity.id
_entity.type
_entity.pdbx_description
1 polymer ?
#
loop_
_entity_poly.entity_id
_entity_poly.type
_entity_poly.pdbx_seq_one_letter_code
_entity_poly.pdbx_strand_id
1 'polypeptide(L)'
;MFTTMCALLASGFEADVSATNWSPMRAQLRDRLQHQQGPAVEVMRNFYKQHELADAGQMLSRYIWFGLVSGPAPKFEPILRRDELPPEVIALEGFPEILSNYYKEQKIGELWRQVQPVYNREIEQMHDSVSQVVFVATGYLREILDPTSPRSFTIIVEPLVGRITNVRNFGDHYSLVVSGSGQVPLDTVRHAFLHFLLDPLPLQYSHVIAVKLPLFETAAAAPRLDPDLKDDFPSYVAECTVRAVELKLKRMSPGERESAMDIADADGYVFVRPLFAALAKFEQSEPGMKLYFPDLVRSIDLAAERKRIATIKFAPRGTKTNAAEAEVLAHHKAVAPTTIPNDAEAIAALTEGERRIAEKNPRAAEASFQKVLVKYPDQPRALFGLGVVAMMEQDGVRAKEVFGRLTSGEHAATQDPLVLAWSHVHLGTIYDIEGQPERAKSEYHAALAVDGAPEKAKQAATKALSAMGGTKSPERP
;
A
#
# COMPACT_ATOMS: atom_id res chain seq x y z
N MET A 1 -11.48 5.55 -17.42
CA MET A 1 -11.71 4.13 -17.76
C MET A 1 -12.54 3.91 -19.03
N PHE A 2 -13.85 4.13 -19.04
CA PHE A 2 -14.75 3.84 -20.19
C PHE A 2 -14.21 4.29 -21.56
N THR A 3 -13.89 5.58 -21.72
CA THR A 3 -13.35 6.13 -22.98
C THR A 3 -12.09 5.42 -23.43
N THR A 4 -11.18 5.11 -22.49
CA THR A 4 -9.92 4.42 -22.76
C THR A 4 -10.17 3.02 -23.30
N MET A 5 -11.11 2.28 -22.72
CA MET A 5 -11.46 0.94 -23.20
C MET A 5 -12.21 0.98 -24.53
N CYS A 6 -13.06 1.99 -24.75
CA CYS A 6 -13.66 2.22 -26.07
C CYS A 6 -12.59 2.41 -27.15
N ALA A 7 -11.60 3.26 -26.88
CA ALA A 7 -10.49 3.51 -27.80
C ALA A 7 -9.65 2.25 -28.06
N LEU A 8 -9.37 1.47 -27.02
CA LEU A 8 -8.62 0.22 -27.13
C LEU A 8 -9.34 -0.80 -28.03
N LEU A 9 -10.66 -0.97 -27.87
CA LEU A 9 -11.47 -1.83 -28.73
C LEU A 9 -11.59 -1.30 -30.17
N ALA A 10 -11.77 0.01 -30.37
CA ALA A 10 -11.80 0.63 -31.70
C ALA A 10 -10.45 0.49 -32.45
N SER A 11 -9.35 0.32 -31.69
CA SER A 11 -8.02 0.07 -32.22
C SER A 11 -7.80 -1.36 -32.70
N GLY A 12 -8.73 -2.28 -32.39
CA GLY A 12 -8.65 -3.69 -32.77
C GLY A 12 -8.09 -4.60 -31.68
N PHE A 13 -8.00 -4.15 -30.43
CA PHE A 13 -7.58 -5.01 -29.33
C PHE A 13 -8.61 -6.13 -29.09
N GLU A 14 -8.20 -7.36 -29.29
CA GLU A 14 -8.94 -8.57 -28.94
C GLU A 14 -8.09 -9.38 -27.95
N ALA A 15 -8.13 -9.05 -26.65
CA ALA A 15 -7.73 -10.06 -25.67
C ALA A 15 -8.61 -11.31 -25.86
N ASP A 16 -8.10 -12.49 -25.49
CA ASP A 16 -8.83 -13.77 -25.39
C ASP A 16 -9.96 -13.69 -24.33
N VAL A 17 -10.83 -12.71 -24.48
CA VAL A 17 -11.98 -12.46 -23.65
C VAL A 17 -13.07 -13.33 -24.22
N SER A 18 -13.24 -14.50 -23.61
CA SER A 18 -14.42 -15.33 -23.82
C SER A 18 -15.68 -14.45 -23.80
N ALA A 19 -16.34 -14.37 -24.96
CA ALA A 19 -17.64 -13.70 -25.12
C ALA A 19 -18.78 -14.49 -24.44
N THR A 20 -18.47 -15.67 -23.90
CA THR A 20 -19.39 -16.50 -23.13
C THR A 20 -19.88 -15.68 -21.93
N ASN A 21 -21.21 -15.56 -21.79
CA ASN A 21 -21.91 -14.80 -20.74
C ASN A 21 -21.78 -13.28 -20.82
N TRP A 22 -21.40 -12.71 -21.96
CA TRP A 22 -21.53 -11.26 -22.15
C TRP A 22 -23.00 -10.85 -22.15
N SER A 23 -23.29 -9.71 -21.51
CA SER A 23 -24.60 -9.10 -21.67
C SER A 23 -24.81 -8.70 -23.13
N PRO A 24 -26.06 -8.74 -23.65
CA PRO A 24 -26.35 -8.28 -25.01
C PRO A 24 -25.84 -6.85 -25.28
N MET A 25 -25.88 -6.01 -24.25
CA MET A 25 -25.34 -4.66 -24.30
C MET A 25 -23.84 -4.63 -24.56
N ARG A 26 -23.06 -5.44 -23.84
CA ARG A 26 -21.59 -5.52 -24.00
C ARG A 26 -21.21 -6.00 -25.40
N ALA A 27 -21.93 -6.98 -25.94
CA ALA A 27 -21.73 -7.45 -27.31
C ALA A 27 -22.02 -6.36 -28.35
N GLN A 28 -23.14 -5.66 -28.23
CA GLN A 28 -23.50 -4.54 -29.11
C GLN A 28 -22.49 -3.39 -29.03
N LEU A 29 -22.02 -3.07 -27.81
CA LEU A 29 -21.05 -2.01 -27.60
C LEU A 29 -19.71 -2.35 -28.25
N ARG A 30 -19.21 -3.58 -28.08
CA ARG A 30 -17.99 -4.04 -28.75
C ARG A 30 -18.14 -3.97 -30.26
N ASP A 31 -19.21 -4.53 -30.81
CA ASP A 31 -19.45 -4.55 -32.26
C ASP A 31 -19.47 -3.13 -32.83
N ARG A 32 -20.20 -2.22 -32.18
CA ARG A 32 -20.24 -0.80 -32.54
C ARG A 32 -18.85 -0.16 -32.53
N LEU A 33 -18.03 -0.41 -31.51
CA LEU A 33 -16.69 0.17 -31.37
C LEU A 33 -15.72 -0.37 -32.43
N GLN A 34 -15.76 -1.66 -32.72
CA GLN A 34 -14.89 -2.29 -33.74
C GLN A 34 -15.17 -1.74 -35.15
N HIS A 35 -16.41 -1.35 -35.44
CA HIS A 35 -16.81 -0.80 -36.74
C HIS A 35 -16.69 0.73 -36.86
N GLN A 36 -16.16 1.43 -35.86
CA GLN A 36 -15.96 2.87 -35.94
C GLN A 36 -14.97 3.25 -37.05
N GLN A 37 -15.22 4.40 -37.66
CA GLN A 37 -14.41 4.96 -38.74
C GLN A 37 -14.26 6.46 -38.55
N GLY A 38 -13.20 7.02 -39.14
CA GLY A 38 -12.91 8.45 -39.09
C GLY A 38 -11.41 8.72 -38.91
N PRO A 39 -10.95 9.95 -39.18
CA PRO A 39 -9.55 10.29 -39.08
C PRO A 39 -8.99 10.10 -37.67
N ALA A 40 -9.73 10.42 -36.60
CA ALA A 40 -9.26 10.20 -35.24
C ALA A 40 -9.17 8.71 -34.89
N VAL A 41 -10.07 7.87 -35.42
CA VAL A 41 -9.99 6.40 -35.28
C VAL A 41 -8.74 5.84 -35.98
N GLU A 42 -8.40 6.33 -37.17
CA GLU A 42 -7.18 5.90 -37.87
C GLU A 42 -5.90 6.33 -37.13
N VAL A 43 -5.86 7.54 -36.58
CA VAL A 43 -4.74 7.98 -35.73
C VAL A 43 -4.63 7.09 -34.48
N MET A 44 -5.76 6.78 -33.84
CA MET A 44 -5.82 5.89 -32.68
C MET A 44 -5.28 4.48 -33.00
N ARG A 45 -5.71 3.88 -34.13
CA ARG A 45 -5.23 2.57 -34.62
C ARG A 45 -3.74 2.57 -34.90
N ASN A 46 -3.22 3.63 -35.52
CA ASN A 46 -1.80 3.75 -35.80
C ASN A 46 -0.98 3.88 -34.51
N PHE A 47 -1.46 4.66 -33.55
CA PHE A 47 -0.83 4.77 -32.24
C PHE A 47 -0.80 3.41 -31.51
N TYR A 48 -1.92 2.69 -31.49
CA TYR A 48 -2.00 1.34 -30.91
C TYR A 48 -0.96 0.40 -31.55
N LYS A 49 -0.88 0.34 -32.88
CA LYS A 49 0.08 -0.52 -33.61
C LYS A 49 1.54 -0.19 -33.26
N GLN A 50 1.86 1.08 -33.06
CA GLN A 50 3.22 1.51 -32.69
C GLN A 50 3.60 1.14 -31.26
N HIS A 51 2.61 0.93 -30.39
CA HIS A 51 2.79 0.65 -28.97
C HIS A 51 2.39 -0.78 -28.57
N GLU A 52 2.12 -1.63 -29.56
CA GLU A 52 1.66 -3.00 -29.35
C GLU A 52 2.72 -3.86 -28.65
N LEU A 53 2.29 -4.59 -27.62
CA LEU A 53 3.12 -5.54 -26.90
C LEU A 53 2.78 -6.97 -27.33
N ALA A 54 3.78 -7.85 -27.31
CA ALA A 54 3.59 -9.26 -27.64
C ALA A 54 2.63 -9.98 -26.66
N ASP A 55 2.57 -9.52 -25.40
CA ASP A 55 1.65 -10.05 -24.40
C ASP A 55 0.39 -9.18 -24.30
N ALA A 56 -0.77 -9.77 -24.65
CA ALA A 56 -2.05 -9.07 -24.65
C ALA A 56 -2.48 -8.63 -23.24
N GLY A 57 -2.06 -9.33 -22.18
CA GLY A 57 -2.33 -8.96 -20.79
C GLY A 57 -1.57 -7.71 -20.36
N GLN A 58 -0.29 -7.62 -20.71
CA GLN A 58 0.53 -6.42 -20.50
C GLN A 58 0.00 -5.25 -21.34
N MET A 59 -0.44 -5.51 -22.57
CA MET A 59 -1.08 -4.50 -23.41
C MET A 59 -2.32 -3.93 -22.73
N LEU A 60 -3.26 -4.79 -22.29
CA LEU A 60 -4.44 -4.36 -21.54
C LEU A 60 -4.08 -3.60 -20.26
N SER A 61 -3.11 -4.13 -19.49
CA SER A 61 -2.66 -3.52 -18.23
C SER A 61 -2.23 -2.05 -18.42
N ARG A 62 -1.54 -1.76 -19.54
CA ARG A 62 -1.06 -0.42 -19.85
C ARG A 62 -2.18 0.60 -19.98
N TYR A 63 -3.26 0.23 -20.69
CA TYR A 63 -4.41 1.10 -20.88
C TYR A 63 -5.33 1.15 -19.66
N ILE A 64 -5.39 0.09 -18.84
CA ILE A 64 -6.05 0.14 -17.53
C ILE A 64 -5.36 1.18 -16.65
N TRP A 65 -4.04 1.15 -16.54
CA TRP A 65 -3.27 2.14 -15.80
C TRP A 65 -3.57 3.56 -16.27
N PHE A 66 -3.52 3.80 -17.58
CA PHE A 66 -3.91 5.10 -18.13
C PHE A 66 -5.33 5.48 -17.71
N GLY A 67 -6.28 4.55 -17.84
CA GLY A 67 -7.68 4.79 -17.51
C GLY A 67 -7.96 5.07 -16.04
N LEU A 68 -7.08 4.64 -15.12
CA LEU A 68 -7.14 4.89 -13.68
C LEU A 68 -6.62 6.29 -13.32
N VAL A 69 -5.52 6.70 -13.95
CA VAL A 69 -4.83 7.96 -13.61
C VAL A 69 -5.20 9.11 -14.54
N SER A 70 -6.06 8.89 -15.54
CA SER A 70 -6.50 9.93 -16.46
C SER A 70 -7.51 10.87 -15.82
N GLY A 71 -7.29 12.18 -16.00
CA GLY A 71 -8.19 13.24 -15.57
C GLY A 71 -9.47 13.35 -16.42
N PRO A 72 -10.29 14.39 -16.19
CA PRO A 72 -11.60 14.49 -16.78
C PRO A 72 -11.57 14.65 -18.30
N ALA A 73 -12.62 14.12 -18.95
CA ALA A 73 -12.90 14.39 -20.35
C ALA A 73 -13.17 15.90 -20.57
N PRO A 74 -12.84 16.44 -21.76
CA PRO A 74 -12.25 15.76 -22.90
C PRO A 74 -10.71 15.77 -22.90
N LYS A 75 -10.05 16.32 -21.88
CA LYS A 75 -8.59 16.53 -21.92
C LYS A 75 -7.79 15.28 -21.58
N PHE A 76 -8.27 14.46 -20.64
CA PHE A 76 -7.63 13.21 -20.23
C PHE A 76 -6.19 13.35 -19.74
N GLU A 77 -5.78 14.55 -19.34
CA GLU A 77 -4.49 14.83 -18.72
C GLU A 77 -4.36 14.01 -17.42
N PRO A 78 -3.24 13.30 -17.18
CA PRO A 78 -3.08 12.52 -15.95
C PRO A 78 -3.23 13.37 -14.68
N ILE A 79 -3.87 12.82 -13.66
CA ILE A 79 -4.08 13.48 -12.35
C ILE A 79 -2.83 13.45 -11.46
N LEU A 80 -1.89 12.55 -11.77
CA LEU A 80 -0.64 12.37 -11.04
C LEU A 80 0.48 13.16 -11.70
N ARG A 81 1.52 13.48 -10.93
CA ARG A 81 2.74 14.09 -11.48
C ARG A 81 3.51 13.08 -12.33
N ARG A 82 4.34 13.57 -13.25
CA ARG A 82 5.09 12.70 -14.19
C ARG A 82 6.02 11.70 -13.47
N ASP A 83 6.63 12.09 -12.36
CA ASP A 83 7.49 11.26 -11.51
C ASP A 83 6.73 10.21 -10.68
N GLU A 84 5.41 10.39 -10.55
CA GLU A 84 4.50 9.47 -9.89
C GLU A 84 3.81 8.53 -10.89
N LEU A 85 3.90 8.77 -12.20
CA LEU A 85 3.19 7.95 -13.17
C LEU A 85 3.79 6.54 -13.28
N PRO A 86 2.94 5.49 -13.36
CA PRO A 86 3.41 4.15 -13.72
C PRO A 86 4.20 4.16 -15.04
N PRO A 87 5.27 3.35 -15.17
CA PRO A 87 6.03 3.23 -16.42
C PRO A 87 5.15 2.93 -17.64
N GLU A 88 4.07 2.18 -17.43
CA GLU A 88 3.03 1.88 -18.41
C GLU A 88 2.37 3.14 -18.99
N VAL A 89 2.08 4.13 -18.15
CA VAL A 89 1.44 5.38 -18.56
C VAL A 89 2.45 6.29 -19.22
N ILE A 90 3.70 6.31 -18.74
CA ILE A 90 4.80 7.05 -19.38
C ILE A 90 5.02 6.54 -20.81
N ALA A 91 4.93 5.22 -21.02
CA ALA A 91 5.03 4.61 -22.34
C ALA A 91 3.87 4.97 -23.30
N LEU A 92 2.82 5.66 -22.82
CA LEU A 92 1.70 6.17 -23.61
C LEU A 92 1.78 7.70 -23.79
N GLU A 93 2.97 8.29 -23.80
CA GLU A 93 3.16 9.72 -24.05
C GLU A 93 2.45 10.17 -25.35
N GLY A 94 1.73 11.30 -25.30
CA GLY A 94 0.90 11.80 -26.41
C GLY A 94 -0.48 11.16 -26.54
N PHE A 95 -0.76 10.04 -25.88
CA PHE A 95 -2.08 9.39 -25.91
C PHE A 95 -3.25 10.27 -25.44
N PRO A 96 -3.13 11.16 -24.42
CA PRO A 96 -4.24 12.02 -23.98
C PRO A 96 -4.86 12.86 -25.11
N GLU A 97 -4.05 13.43 -25.99
CA GLU A 97 -4.53 14.25 -27.11
C GLU A 97 -5.25 13.40 -28.16
N ILE A 98 -4.70 12.23 -28.48
CA ILE A 98 -5.30 11.25 -29.38
C ILE A 98 -6.67 10.81 -28.83
N LEU A 99 -6.74 10.50 -27.53
CA LEU A 99 -7.98 10.13 -26.85
C LEU A 99 -9.00 11.27 -26.84
N SER A 100 -8.54 12.53 -26.68
CA SER A 100 -9.39 13.71 -26.76
C SER A 100 -10.07 13.84 -28.13
N ASN A 101 -9.30 13.68 -29.20
CA ASN A 101 -9.80 13.80 -30.57
C ASN A 101 -10.77 12.66 -30.91
N TYR A 102 -10.43 11.43 -30.53
CA TYR A 102 -11.31 10.27 -30.65
C TYR A 102 -12.62 10.46 -29.85
N TYR A 103 -12.55 10.92 -28.61
CA TYR A 103 -13.71 11.17 -27.76
C TYR A 103 -14.72 12.14 -28.41
N LYS A 104 -14.21 13.22 -29.02
CA LYS A 104 -15.02 14.22 -29.72
C LYS A 104 -15.62 13.67 -31.02
N GLU A 105 -14.79 13.08 -31.87
CA GLU A 105 -15.21 12.57 -33.19
C GLU A 105 -16.28 11.47 -33.05
N GLN A 106 -16.04 10.51 -32.17
CA GLN A 106 -16.91 9.35 -31.99
C GLN A 106 -18.03 9.59 -30.97
N LYS A 107 -18.17 10.83 -30.48
CA LYS A 107 -19.20 11.28 -29.52
C LYS A 107 -19.30 10.36 -28.30
N ILE A 108 -18.16 9.97 -27.75
CA ILE A 108 -18.09 8.99 -26.65
C ILE A 108 -18.83 9.47 -25.39
N GLY A 109 -18.92 10.79 -25.16
CA GLY A 109 -19.74 11.34 -24.08
C GLY A 109 -21.25 11.12 -24.24
N GLU A 110 -21.76 11.11 -25.48
CA GLU A 110 -23.15 10.74 -25.76
C GLU A 110 -23.37 9.24 -25.55
N LEU A 111 -22.44 8.43 -26.03
CA LEU A 111 -22.43 6.99 -25.80
C LEU A 111 -22.44 6.66 -24.30
N TRP A 112 -21.59 7.31 -23.51
CA TRP A 112 -21.55 7.12 -22.05
C TRP A 112 -22.92 7.38 -21.41
N ARG A 113 -23.59 8.48 -21.76
CA ARG A 113 -24.94 8.79 -21.24
C ARG A 113 -25.98 7.72 -21.58
N GLN A 114 -25.85 7.06 -22.73
CA GLN A 114 -26.75 5.97 -23.14
C GLN A 114 -26.50 4.69 -22.34
N VAL A 115 -25.23 4.37 -22.05
CA VAL A 115 -24.85 3.09 -21.42
C VAL A 115 -24.80 3.15 -19.89
N GLN A 116 -24.60 4.33 -19.31
CA GLN A 116 -24.43 4.54 -17.87
C GLN A 116 -25.54 3.90 -17.01
N PRO A 117 -26.84 3.95 -17.37
CA PRO A 117 -27.88 3.27 -16.59
C PRO A 117 -27.69 1.74 -16.50
N VAL A 118 -27.07 1.12 -17.51
CA VAL A 118 -26.75 -0.31 -17.48
C VAL A 118 -25.60 -0.58 -16.52
N TYR A 119 -24.56 0.25 -16.54
CA TYR A 119 -23.43 0.16 -15.60
C TYR A 119 -23.90 0.33 -14.16
N ASN A 120 -24.79 1.31 -13.89
CA ASN A 120 -25.35 1.52 -12.56
C ASN A 120 -26.08 0.28 -12.04
N ARG A 121 -26.85 -0.42 -12.89
CA ARG A 121 -27.51 -1.68 -12.50
C ARG A 121 -26.52 -2.79 -12.19
N GLU A 122 -25.43 -2.91 -12.95
CA GLU A 122 -24.38 -3.90 -12.66
C GLU A 122 -23.65 -3.57 -11.34
N ILE A 123 -23.43 -2.29 -11.05
CA ILE A 123 -22.89 -1.81 -9.77
C ILE A 123 -23.84 -2.14 -8.62
N GLU A 124 -25.14 -1.87 -8.78
CA GLU A 124 -26.16 -2.19 -7.77
C GLU A 124 -26.21 -3.70 -7.47
N GLN A 125 -26.09 -4.56 -8.49
CA GLN A 125 -26.09 -6.02 -8.31
C GLN A 125 -24.91 -6.55 -7.49
N MET A 126 -23.75 -5.90 -7.58
CA MET A 126 -22.57 -6.31 -6.79
C MET A 126 -22.49 -5.68 -5.40
N HIS A 127 -23.25 -4.60 -5.17
CA HIS A 127 -23.14 -3.77 -3.99
C HIS A 127 -23.22 -4.57 -2.69
N ASP A 128 -24.22 -5.44 -2.54
CA ASP A 128 -24.44 -6.19 -1.29
C ASP A 128 -23.32 -7.17 -1.01
N SER A 129 -22.84 -7.88 -2.03
CA SER A 129 -21.78 -8.87 -1.88
C SER A 129 -20.43 -8.22 -1.54
N VAL A 130 -20.13 -7.08 -2.17
CA VAL A 130 -18.93 -6.28 -1.86
C VAL A 130 -19.04 -5.67 -0.46
N SER A 131 -20.21 -5.11 -0.11
CA SER A 131 -20.45 -4.53 1.22
C SER A 131 -20.27 -5.57 2.33
N GLN A 132 -20.70 -6.82 2.09
CA GLN A 132 -20.47 -7.91 3.02
C GLN A 132 -18.98 -8.21 3.22
N VAL A 133 -18.16 -8.17 2.15
CA VAL A 133 -16.70 -8.33 2.26
C VAL A 133 -16.11 -7.22 3.12
N VAL A 134 -16.49 -5.96 2.86
CA VAL A 134 -16.04 -4.81 3.64
C VAL A 134 -16.42 -4.97 5.12
N PHE A 135 -17.69 -5.28 5.40
CA PHE A 135 -18.22 -5.44 6.75
C PHE A 135 -17.52 -6.55 7.54
N VAL A 136 -17.32 -7.71 6.91
CA VAL A 136 -16.66 -8.87 7.55
C VAL A 136 -15.18 -8.57 7.84
N ALA A 137 -14.47 -7.98 6.88
CA ALA A 137 -13.05 -7.67 7.03
C ALA A 137 -12.80 -6.58 8.09
N THR A 138 -13.53 -5.45 8.03
CA THR A 138 -13.40 -4.39 9.03
C THR A 138 -13.87 -4.85 10.41
N GLY A 139 -14.94 -5.65 10.48
CA GLY A 139 -15.43 -6.22 11.74
C GLY A 139 -14.44 -7.17 12.40
N TYR A 140 -13.80 -8.05 11.62
CA TYR A 140 -12.77 -8.95 12.14
C TYR A 140 -11.54 -8.18 12.63
N LEU A 141 -11.04 -7.23 11.84
CA LEU A 141 -9.85 -6.44 12.19
C LEU A 141 -10.14 -5.32 13.20
N ARG A 142 -11.43 -5.04 13.47
CA ARG A 142 -11.92 -3.92 14.30
C ARG A 142 -11.38 -2.57 13.83
N GLU A 143 -11.33 -2.40 12.51
CA GLU A 143 -10.87 -1.18 11.87
C GLU A 143 -12.06 -0.26 11.56
N ILE A 144 -11.91 1.02 11.92
CA ILE A 144 -12.88 2.07 11.61
C ILE A 144 -12.35 2.82 10.40
N LEU A 145 -13.09 2.78 9.29
CA LEU A 145 -12.72 3.52 8.09
C LEU A 145 -12.87 5.01 8.33
N ASP A 146 -11.78 5.75 8.13
CA ASP A 146 -11.75 7.20 8.24
C ASP A 146 -12.08 7.83 6.87
N PRO A 147 -13.23 8.51 6.71
CA PRO A 147 -13.59 9.14 5.44
C PRO A 147 -12.70 10.33 5.07
N THR A 148 -11.89 10.83 6.01
CA THR A 148 -10.90 11.90 5.78
C THR A 148 -9.53 11.37 5.39
N SER A 149 -9.33 10.05 5.45
CA SER A 149 -8.09 9.41 5.00
C SER A 149 -7.83 9.70 3.52
N PRO A 150 -6.60 10.09 3.14
CA PRO A 150 -6.23 10.22 1.73
C PRO A 150 -6.19 8.85 1.01
N ARG A 151 -6.12 7.74 1.77
CA ARG A 151 -6.15 6.37 1.24
C ARG A 151 -7.55 6.00 0.77
N SER A 152 -7.65 5.44 -0.43
CA SER A 152 -8.93 5.07 -1.04
C SER A 152 -8.91 3.64 -1.55
N PHE A 153 -10.02 2.92 -1.38
CA PHE A 153 -10.28 1.64 -2.03
C PHE A 153 -11.45 1.81 -3.02
N THR A 154 -11.20 1.65 -4.32
CA THR A 154 -12.17 1.88 -5.38
C THR A 154 -12.36 0.63 -6.23
N ILE A 155 -13.62 0.22 -6.43
CA ILE A 155 -13.96 -0.82 -7.40
C ILE A 155 -14.56 -0.15 -8.63
N ILE A 156 -13.96 -0.39 -9.80
CA ILE A 156 -14.39 0.14 -11.09
C ILE A 156 -15.00 -0.99 -11.90
N VAL A 157 -16.27 -0.82 -12.24
CA VAL A 157 -16.99 -1.73 -13.13
C VAL A 157 -16.75 -1.28 -14.56
N GLU A 158 -15.97 -2.06 -15.30
CA GLU A 158 -15.64 -1.81 -16.69
C GLU A 158 -15.88 -3.09 -17.50
N PRO A 159 -17.10 -3.26 -18.06
CA PRO A 159 -17.44 -4.36 -18.93
C PRO A 159 -16.51 -4.52 -20.12
N LEU A 160 -15.76 -3.52 -20.56
CA LEU A 160 -14.87 -3.70 -21.71
C LEU A 160 -13.51 -4.34 -21.35
N VAL A 161 -13.17 -4.52 -20.08
CA VAL A 161 -11.85 -5.01 -19.59
C VAL A 161 -11.66 -6.54 -19.64
N GLY A 162 -12.68 -7.30 -20.04
CA GLY A 162 -12.57 -8.77 -20.10
C GLY A 162 -12.64 -9.46 -18.73
N ARG A 163 -12.51 -10.80 -18.67
CA ARG A 163 -12.76 -11.58 -17.44
C ARG A 163 -11.65 -11.46 -16.38
N ILE A 164 -10.52 -10.86 -16.69
CA ILE A 164 -9.40 -10.76 -15.75
C ILE A 164 -9.71 -9.64 -14.76
N THR A 165 -9.74 -9.99 -13.48
CA THR A 165 -9.79 -9.02 -12.39
C THR A 165 -8.43 -8.33 -12.28
N ASN A 166 -8.42 -7.01 -12.42
CA ASN A 166 -7.18 -6.24 -12.38
C ASN A 166 -7.10 -5.47 -11.05
N VAL A 167 -6.31 -5.99 -10.11
CA VAL A 167 -5.93 -5.27 -8.89
C VAL A 167 -4.78 -4.33 -9.25
N ARG A 168 -4.91 -3.04 -8.94
CA ARG A 168 -3.93 -2.01 -9.25
C ARG A 168 -3.78 -1.12 -8.04
N ASN A 169 -2.61 -1.18 -7.41
CA ASN A 169 -2.30 -0.40 -6.22
C ASN A 169 -1.27 0.66 -6.61
N PHE A 170 -1.62 1.92 -6.37
CA PHE A 170 -0.73 3.05 -6.58
C PHE A 170 -0.65 3.88 -5.31
N GLY A 171 0.46 3.74 -4.58
CA GLY A 171 0.64 4.37 -3.27
C GLY A 171 -0.53 4.02 -2.34
N ASP A 172 -1.28 5.04 -1.95
CA ASP A 172 -2.42 4.94 -1.04
C ASP A 172 -3.77 4.70 -1.74
N HIS A 173 -3.77 4.53 -3.07
CA HIS A 173 -4.97 4.33 -3.88
C HIS A 173 -5.04 2.90 -4.42
N TYR A 174 -5.94 2.11 -3.86
CA TYR A 174 -6.21 0.74 -4.23
C TYR A 174 -7.39 0.72 -5.20
N SER A 175 -7.16 0.22 -6.41
CA SER A 175 -8.16 0.14 -7.46
C SER A 175 -8.35 -1.29 -7.94
N LEU A 176 -9.61 -1.73 -8.02
CA LEU A 176 -9.98 -3.03 -8.56
C LEU A 176 -10.86 -2.83 -9.79
N VAL A 177 -10.40 -3.28 -10.96
CA VAL A 177 -11.19 -3.20 -12.19
C VAL A 177 -11.83 -4.56 -12.49
N VAL A 178 -13.16 -4.57 -12.57
CA VAL A 178 -13.99 -5.78 -12.74
C VAL A 178 -14.92 -5.67 -13.96
N SER A 179 -15.23 -6.80 -14.59
CA SER A 179 -15.96 -6.83 -15.88
C SER A 179 -17.50 -6.77 -15.80
N GLY A 180 -18.08 -6.73 -14.60
CA GLY A 180 -19.53 -6.59 -14.43
C GLY A 180 -20.39 -7.81 -14.80
N SER A 181 -19.81 -8.97 -15.15
CA SER A 181 -20.53 -10.16 -15.65
C SER A 181 -21.28 -10.99 -14.58
N GLY A 182 -21.84 -10.35 -13.55
CA GLY A 182 -22.71 -10.95 -12.53
C GLY A 182 -22.04 -11.82 -11.45
N GLN A 183 -20.84 -12.36 -11.70
CA GLN A 183 -20.03 -13.02 -10.67
C GLN A 183 -18.90 -12.09 -10.25
N VAL A 184 -19.04 -11.49 -9.07
CA VAL A 184 -17.98 -10.71 -8.44
C VAL A 184 -16.91 -11.69 -7.93
N PRO A 185 -15.62 -11.49 -8.25
CA PRO A 185 -14.53 -12.29 -7.72
C PRO A 185 -14.30 -11.94 -6.24
N LEU A 186 -15.21 -12.40 -5.35
CA LEU A 186 -15.24 -11.98 -3.95
C LEU A 186 -13.95 -12.31 -3.19
N ASP A 187 -13.23 -13.35 -3.61
CA ASP A 187 -11.93 -13.68 -3.05
C ASP A 187 -10.88 -12.62 -3.40
N THR A 188 -10.79 -12.22 -4.66
CA THR A 188 -9.92 -11.11 -5.08
C THR A 188 -10.29 -9.79 -4.43
N VAL A 189 -11.59 -9.47 -4.34
CA VAL A 189 -12.07 -8.26 -3.66
C VAL A 189 -11.62 -8.26 -2.21
N ARG A 190 -11.77 -9.39 -1.50
CA ARG A 190 -11.37 -9.51 -0.10
C ARG A 190 -9.87 -9.38 0.08
N HIS A 191 -9.09 -10.08 -0.74
CA HIS A 191 -7.65 -10.05 -0.69
C HIS A 191 -7.13 -8.61 -0.91
N ALA A 192 -7.58 -7.93 -1.97
CA ALA A 192 -7.23 -6.54 -2.25
C ALA A 192 -7.69 -5.57 -1.14
N PHE A 193 -8.87 -5.78 -0.57
CA PHE A 193 -9.37 -4.94 0.52
C PHE A 193 -8.60 -5.15 1.83
N LEU A 194 -8.15 -6.38 2.11
CA LEU A 194 -7.29 -6.66 3.26
C LEU A 194 -5.91 -6.01 3.10
N HIS A 195 -5.34 -5.99 1.90
CA HIS A 195 -4.13 -5.20 1.62
C HIS A 195 -4.33 -3.71 1.94
N PHE A 196 -5.44 -3.13 1.48
CA PHE A 196 -5.80 -1.75 1.83
C PHE A 196 -5.80 -1.53 3.35
N LEU A 197 -6.27 -2.49 4.16
CA LEU A 197 -6.27 -2.34 5.63
C LEU A 197 -4.91 -2.63 6.28
N LEU A 198 -4.13 -3.59 5.77
CA LEU A 198 -3.00 -4.19 6.48
C LEU A 198 -1.62 -3.74 6.00
N ASP A 199 -1.46 -3.32 4.74
CA ASP A 199 -0.16 -2.92 4.18
C ASP A 199 0.58 -1.82 4.96
N PRO A 200 -0.10 -0.83 5.58
CA PRO A 200 0.61 0.18 6.37
C PRO A 200 1.28 -0.38 7.63
N LEU A 201 0.81 -1.51 8.16
CA LEU A 201 1.21 -1.97 9.49
C LEU A 201 2.68 -2.44 9.53
N PRO A 202 3.18 -3.27 8.59
CA PRO A 202 4.60 -3.62 8.53
C PRO A 202 5.53 -2.41 8.38
N LEU A 203 5.11 -1.38 7.63
CA LEU A 203 5.87 -0.14 7.47
C LEU A 203 5.89 0.68 8.77
N GLN A 204 4.71 0.91 9.35
CA GLN A 204 4.52 1.63 10.61
C GLN A 204 5.28 0.97 11.76
N TYR A 205 5.33 -0.36 11.79
CA TYR A 205 5.97 -1.17 12.83
C TYR A 205 7.19 -1.93 12.30
N SER A 206 7.96 -1.28 11.42
CA SER A 206 9.18 -1.83 10.79
C SER A 206 10.18 -2.40 11.80
N HIS A 207 10.35 -1.75 12.95
CA HIS A 207 11.20 -2.22 14.06
C HIS A 207 10.73 -3.55 14.68
N VAL A 208 9.41 -3.81 14.69
CA VAL A 208 8.84 -5.03 15.26
C VAL A 208 9.07 -6.21 14.32
N ILE A 209 8.83 -6.01 13.02
CA ILE A 209 8.99 -7.07 12.02
C ILE A 209 10.46 -7.39 11.79
N ALA A 210 11.37 -6.42 11.92
CA ALA A 210 12.79 -6.59 11.63
C ALA A 210 13.45 -7.74 12.42
N VAL A 211 12.98 -8.02 13.64
CA VAL A 211 13.47 -9.15 14.46
C VAL A 211 13.18 -10.52 13.80
N LYS A 212 12.19 -10.59 12.90
CA LYS A 212 11.81 -11.80 12.17
C LYS A 212 12.49 -11.93 10.81
N LEU A 213 13.34 -10.98 10.42
CA LEU A 213 14.09 -10.99 9.16
C LEU A 213 14.82 -12.31 8.89
N PRO A 214 15.45 -12.99 9.86
CA PRO A 214 16.13 -14.27 9.59
C PRO A 214 15.20 -15.40 9.10
N LEU A 215 13.90 -15.33 9.39
CA LEU A 215 12.92 -16.29 8.84
C LEU A 215 12.65 -15.97 7.36
N PHE A 216 12.58 -14.67 7.02
CA PHE A 216 12.38 -14.20 5.66
C PHE A 216 13.57 -14.51 4.76
N GLU A 217 14.81 -14.39 5.24
CA GLU A 217 16.01 -14.74 4.44
C GLU A 217 15.95 -16.18 3.91
N THR A 218 15.40 -17.11 4.70
CA THR A 218 15.18 -18.49 4.24
C THR A 218 14.01 -18.58 3.26
N ALA A 219 12.91 -17.87 3.54
CA ALA A 219 11.72 -17.83 2.69
C ALA A 219 11.97 -17.21 1.31
N ALA A 220 12.81 -16.17 1.22
CA ALA A 220 13.14 -15.44 0.00
C ALA A 220 13.80 -16.36 -1.06
N ALA A 221 14.46 -17.43 -0.62
CA ALA A 221 15.03 -18.46 -1.49
C ALA A 221 13.98 -19.36 -2.18
N ALA A 222 12.71 -19.33 -1.73
CA ALA A 222 11.66 -20.15 -2.32
C ALA A 222 11.46 -19.83 -3.82
N PRO A 223 11.47 -20.83 -4.72
CA PRO A 223 11.37 -20.57 -6.15
C PRO A 223 10.05 -19.93 -6.58
N ARG A 224 8.94 -20.24 -5.90
CA ARG A 224 7.60 -19.76 -6.22
C ARG A 224 7.18 -18.48 -5.51
N LEU A 225 7.99 -17.97 -4.58
CA LEU A 225 7.73 -16.68 -3.97
C LEU A 225 7.76 -15.60 -5.05
N ASP A 226 6.78 -14.70 -5.01
CA ASP A 226 6.68 -13.57 -5.93
C ASP A 226 8.01 -12.81 -5.97
N PRO A 227 8.60 -12.59 -7.15
CA PRO A 227 9.84 -11.83 -7.29
C PRO A 227 9.82 -10.47 -6.60
N ASP A 228 8.69 -9.75 -6.59
CA ASP A 228 8.59 -8.41 -6.01
C ASP A 228 8.72 -8.43 -4.48
N LEU A 229 8.39 -9.55 -3.86
CA LEU A 229 8.47 -9.76 -2.41
C LEU A 229 9.84 -10.25 -1.94
N LYS A 230 10.70 -10.76 -2.82
CA LYS A 230 11.99 -11.38 -2.45
C LYS A 230 12.96 -10.41 -1.79
N ASP A 231 12.87 -9.13 -2.14
CA ASP A 231 13.72 -8.07 -1.62
C ASP A 231 12.90 -6.98 -0.87
N ASP A 232 11.64 -7.27 -0.54
CA ASP A 232 10.73 -6.35 0.15
C ASP A 232 10.08 -7.03 1.36
N PHE A 233 10.83 -7.04 2.47
CA PHE A 233 10.40 -7.71 3.69
C PHE A 233 9.09 -7.13 4.29
N PRO A 234 8.87 -5.80 4.36
CA PRO A 234 7.58 -5.26 4.78
C PRO A 234 6.40 -5.76 3.94
N SER A 235 6.51 -5.72 2.61
CA SER A 235 5.46 -6.21 1.71
C SER A 235 5.24 -7.71 1.86
N TYR A 236 6.31 -8.49 2.05
CA TYR A 236 6.22 -9.92 2.35
C TYR A 236 5.44 -10.21 3.64
N VAL A 237 5.68 -9.44 4.70
CA VAL A 237 4.95 -9.58 5.97
C VAL A 237 3.48 -9.17 5.79
N ALA A 238 3.21 -8.11 5.01
CA ALA A 238 1.84 -7.68 4.69
C ALA A 238 1.08 -8.82 3.99
N GLU A 239 1.65 -9.37 2.91
CA GLU A 239 1.11 -10.48 2.14
C GLU A 239 0.80 -11.70 3.03
N CYS A 240 1.75 -12.11 3.87
CA CYS A 240 1.54 -13.24 4.77
C CYS A 240 0.45 -12.95 5.83
N THR A 241 0.32 -11.70 6.27
CA THR A 241 -0.72 -11.28 7.21
C THR A 241 -2.09 -11.29 6.55
N VAL A 242 -2.20 -10.78 5.32
CA VAL A 242 -3.42 -10.82 4.51
C VAL A 242 -3.89 -12.26 4.34
N ARG A 243 -3.01 -13.15 3.85
CA ARG A 243 -3.32 -14.58 3.69
C ARG A 243 -3.75 -15.26 4.99
N ALA A 244 -3.09 -14.97 6.11
CA ALA A 244 -3.45 -15.52 7.42
C ALA A 244 -4.85 -15.06 7.88
N VAL A 245 -5.19 -13.78 7.67
CA VAL A 245 -6.52 -13.24 7.96
C VAL A 245 -7.56 -13.85 7.03
N GLU A 246 -7.27 -14.04 5.75
CA GLU A 246 -8.19 -14.71 4.83
C GLU A 246 -8.54 -16.14 5.29
N LEU A 247 -7.58 -16.91 5.79
CA LEU A 247 -7.83 -18.25 6.33
C LEU A 247 -8.76 -18.24 7.56
N LYS A 248 -8.86 -17.11 8.27
CA LYS A 248 -9.81 -16.89 9.37
C LYS A 248 -11.20 -16.49 8.88
N LEU A 249 -11.27 -15.71 7.80
CA LEU A 249 -12.52 -15.23 7.23
C LEU A 249 -13.22 -16.25 6.33
N LYS A 250 -12.47 -17.12 5.64
CA LYS A 250 -13.02 -18.13 4.74
C LYS A 250 -13.65 -19.29 5.52
N ARG A 251 -14.83 -19.73 5.06
CA ARG A 251 -15.47 -20.95 5.56
C ARG A 251 -14.75 -22.15 4.97
N MET A 252 -13.91 -22.79 5.77
CA MET A 252 -13.09 -23.94 5.38
C MET A 252 -13.05 -24.94 6.53
N SER A 253 -12.98 -26.23 6.21
CA SER A 253 -12.72 -27.28 7.18
C SER A 253 -11.29 -27.14 7.75
N PRO A 254 -11.01 -27.69 8.95
CA PRO A 254 -9.65 -27.69 9.49
C PRO A 254 -8.61 -28.31 8.55
N GLY A 255 -8.98 -29.37 7.82
CA GLY A 255 -8.07 -30.04 6.87
C GLY A 255 -7.78 -29.21 5.63
N GLU A 256 -8.77 -28.54 5.05
CA GLU A 256 -8.56 -27.61 3.92
C GLU A 256 -7.69 -26.44 4.33
N ARG A 257 -7.89 -25.93 5.55
CA ARG A 257 -7.07 -24.84 6.08
C ARG A 257 -5.62 -25.26 6.30
N GLU A 258 -5.40 -26.45 6.85
CA GLU A 258 -4.06 -27.00 7.03
C GLU A 258 -3.36 -27.18 5.67
N SER A 259 -4.06 -27.75 4.69
CA SER A 259 -3.55 -27.90 3.33
C SER A 259 -3.21 -26.55 2.67
N ALA A 260 -4.01 -25.51 2.91
CA ALA A 260 -3.72 -24.17 2.40
C ALA A 260 -2.44 -23.58 3.04
N MET A 261 -2.20 -23.83 4.33
CA MET A 261 -0.95 -23.42 4.99
C MET A 261 0.25 -24.25 4.52
N ASP A 262 0.08 -25.54 4.21
CA ASP A 262 1.14 -26.37 3.63
C ASP A 262 1.55 -25.86 2.24
N ILE A 263 0.57 -25.46 1.41
CA ILE A 263 0.82 -24.84 0.11
C ILE A 263 1.56 -23.51 0.29
N ALA A 264 1.09 -22.66 1.21
CA ALA A 264 1.73 -21.39 1.52
C ALA A 264 3.19 -21.57 1.95
N ASP A 265 3.46 -22.54 2.83
CA ASP A 265 4.81 -22.91 3.26
C ASP A 265 5.68 -23.35 2.06
N ALA A 266 5.16 -24.24 1.21
CA ALA A 266 5.87 -24.75 0.04
C ALA A 266 6.16 -23.66 -1.01
N ASP A 267 5.28 -22.66 -1.14
CA ASP A 267 5.44 -21.54 -2.07
C ASP A 267 6.33 -20.41 -1.51
N GLY A 268 6.66 -20.44 -0.21
CA GLY A 268 7.57 -19.48 0.44
C GLY A 268 6.90 -18.47 1.38
N TYR A 269 5.57 -18.52 1.55
CA TYR A 269 4.80 -17.69 2.47
C TYR A 269 4.80 -18.25 3.90
N VAL A 270 5.98 -18.57 4.42
CA VAL A 270 6.15 -19.33 5.67
C VAL A 270 5.64 -18.60 6.93
N PHE A 271 5.39 -17.29 6.86
CA PHE A 271 4.81 -16.52 7.97
C PHE A 271 3.30 -16.74 8.14
N VAL A 272 2.60 -17.26 7.12
CA VAL A 272 1.14 -17.44 7.17
C VAL A 272 0.72 -18.30 8.35
N ARG A 273 1.41 -19.43 8.57
CA ARG A 273 1.10 -20.36 9.66
C ARG A 273 1.26 -19.77 11.06
N PRO A 274 2.42 -19.20 11.44
CA PRO A 274 2.57 -18.60 12.77
C PRO A 274 1.67 -17.37 12.97
N LEU A 275 1.41 -16.57 11.92
CA LEU A 275 0.46 -15.46 12.00
C LEU A 275 -0.98 -15.96 12.21
N PHE A 276 -1.39 -17.01 11.50
CA PHE A 276 -2.70 -17.64 11.67
C PHE A 276 -2.90 -18.15 13.11
N ALA A 277 -1.87 -18.78 13.68
CA ALA A 277 -1.88 -19.22 15.08
C ALA A 277 -1.96 -18.03 16.05
N ALA A 278 -1.18 -16.97 15.81
CA ALA A 278 -1.16 -15.76 16.63
C ALA A 278 -2.50 -15.00 16.62
N LEU A 279 -3.24 -15.05 15.50
CA LEU A 279 -4.57 -14.44 15.37
C LEU A 279 -5.60 -15.05 16.34
N ALA A 280 -5.41 -16.27 16.84
CA ALA A 280 -6.28 -16.83 17.88
C ALA A 280 -6.26 -16.02 19.18
N LYS A 281 -5.12 -15.40 19.53
CA LYS A 281 -5.03 -14.49 20.69
C LYS A 281 -5.65 -13.13 20.38
N PHE A 282 -5.50 -12.63 19.15
CA PHE A 282 -6.15 -11.40 18.69
C PHE A 282 -7.68 -11.49 18.86
N GLU A 283 -8.27 -12.61 18.46
CA GLU A 283 -9.71 -12.88 18.58
C GLU A 283 -10.24 -12.81 20.02
N GLN A 284 -9.37 -13.03 21.01
CA GLN A 284 -9.69 -12.96 22.44
C GLN A 284 -9.30 -11.62 23.09
N SER A 285 -8.59 -10.76 22.37
CA SER A 285 -8.15 -9.45 22.84
C SER A 285 -9.17 -8.36 22.52
N GLU A 286 -9.10 -7.21 23.18
CA GLU A 286 -9.96 -6.04 22.91
C GLU A 286 -9.50 -5.11 21.76
N PRO A 287 -8.21 -4.72 21.62
CA PRO A 287 -7.81 -3.68 20.68
C PRO A 287 -7.99 -4.12 19.21
N GLY A 288 -8.15 -3.14 18.31
CA GLY A 288 -8.15 -3.39 16.86
C GLY A 288 -6.77 -3.72 16.30
N MET A 289 -6.73 -4.26 15.08
CA MET A 289 -5.53 -4.82 14.47
C MET A 289 -4.40 -3.81 14.41
N LYS A 290 -4.68 -2.55 14.05
CA LYS A 290 -3.67 -1.48 14.02
C LYS A 290 -2.91 -1.30 15.33
N LEU A 291 -3.55 -1.54 16.47
CA LEU A 291 -2.93 -1.46 17.80
C LEU A 291 -2.35 -2.80 18.25
N TYR A 292 -2.96 -3.92 17.85
CA TYR A 292 -2.54 -5.26 18.25
C TYR A 292 -1.40 -5.84 17.40
N PHE A 293 -1.18 -5.33 16.18
CA PHE A 293 -0.19 -5.86 15.22
C PHE A 293 1.22 -6.06 15.81
N PRO A 294 1.78 -5.15 16.64
CA PRO A 294 3.06 -5.39 17.28
C PRO A 294 3.10 -6.67 18.13
N ASP A 295 2.03 -6.93 18.88
CA ASP A 295 1.95 -8.10 19.76
C ASP A 295 1.68 -9.38 18.97
N LEU A 296 0.92 -9.29 17.88
CA LEU A 296 0.76 -10.37 16.91
C LEU A 296 2.13 -10.86 16.42
N VAL A 297 2.97 -9.94 15.91
CA VAL A 297 4.30 -10.27 15.38
C VAL A 297 5.26 -10.73 16.47
N ARG A 298 5.26 -10.09 17.64
CA ARG A 298 6.13 -10.49 18.77
C ARG A 298 5.83 -11.91 19.25
N SER A 299 4.58 -12.33 19.19
CA SER A 299 4.16 -13.65 19.65
C SER A 299 4.72 -14.82 18.82
N ILE A 300 5.24 -14.55 17.62
CA ILE A 300 5.89 -15.56 16.77
C ILE A 300 7.21 -15.99 17.40
N ASP A 301 7.32 -17.27 17.77
CA ASP A 301 8.57 -17.83 18.32
C ASP A 301 9.61 -17.99 17.20
N LEU A 302 10.62 -17.12 17.22
CA LEU A 302 11.67 -17.09 16.22
C LEU A 302 12.48 -18.40 16.18
N ALA A 303 12.74 -19.02 17.34
CA ALA A 303 13.58 -20.20 17.44
C ALA A 303 12.82 -21.44 16.96
N ALA A 304 11.55 -21.56 17.33
CA ALA A 304 10.68 -22.63 16.85
C ALA A 304 10.46 -22.55 15.34
N GLU A 305 10.15 -21.35 14.82
CA GLU A 305 9.88 -21.18 13.40
C GLU A 305 11.12 -21.36 12.54
N ARG A 306 12.31 -20.94 13.01
CA ARG A 306 13.57 -21.24 12.31
C ARG A 306 13.78 -22.75 12.14
N LYS A 307 13.50 -23.54 13.18
CA LYS A 307 13.59 -25.02 13.10
C LYS A 307 12.56 -25.59 12.13
N ARG A 308 11.31 -25.11 12.17
CA ARG A 308 10.24 -25.54 11.26
C ARG A 308 10.60 -25.24 9.81
N ILE A 309 10.96 -24.00 9.51
CA ILE A 309 11.25 -23.54 8.15
C ILE A 309 12.43 -24.30 7.54
N ALA A 310 13.45 -24.64 8.33
CA ALA A 310 14.59 -25.44 7.87
C ALA A 310 14.20 -26.85 7.37
N THR A 311 13.02 -27.36 7.74
CA THR A 311 12.50 -28.66 7.29
C THR A 311 11.61 -28.56 6.04
N ILE A 312 11.20 -27.35 5.64
CA ILE A 312 10.30 -27.14 4.51
C ILE A 312 11.04 -27.44 3.21
N LYS A 313 10.39 -28.20 2.33
CA LYS A 313 10.82 -28.39 0.95
C LYS A 313 10.03 -27.43 0.06
N PHE A 314 10.68 -26.36 -0.38
CA PHE A 314 10.03 -25.41 -1.29
C PHE A 314 9.73 -26.05 -2.64
N ALA A 315 8.55 -25.74 -3.18
CA ALA A 315 8.12 -26.27 -4.46
C ALA A 315 8.91 -25.61 -5.61
N PRO A 316 9.31 -26.39 -6.64
CA PRO A 316 10.03 -25.85 -7.78
C PRO A 316 9.12 -24.91 -8.59
N ARG A 317 9.71 -23.94 -9.31
CA ARG A 317 8.96 -23.17 -10.32
C ARG A 317 8.39 -24.15 -11.34
N GLY A 318 7.07 -24.33 -11.34
CA GLY A 318 6.39 -25.11 -12.37
C GLY A 318 6.36 -24.34 -13.69
N THR A 319 6.26 -25.05 -14.81
CA THR A 319 5.66 -24.46 -16.03
C THR A 319 4.24 -24.07 -15.66
N LYS A 320 3.93 -22.77 -15.68
CA LYS A 320 2.62 -22.16 -15.37
C LYS A 320 1.48 -23.18 -15.55
N THR A 321 0.93 -23.69 -14.46
CA THR A 321 -0.30 -24.48 -14.53
C THR A 321 -1.40 -23.55 -14.99
N ASN A 322 -1.94 -23.82 -16.18
CA ASN A 322 -3.08 -23.09 -16.74
C ASN A 322 -4.26 -23.13 -15.76
N ALA A 323 -4.93 -21.97 -15.66
CA ALA A 323 -6.30 -21.77 -15.16
C ALA A 323 -6.52 -21.77 -13.64
N ALA A 324 -6.16 -20.66 -13.01
CA ALA A 324 -7.15 -19.70 -12.50
C ALA A 324 -6.48 -18.32 -12.49
N GLU A 325 -7.09 -17.35 -13.16
CA GLU A 325 -6.94 -15.90 -12.97
C GLU A 325 -5.60 -15.46 -12.37
N ALA A 326 -4.65 -15.06 -13.21
CA ALA A 326 -3.47 -14.35 -12.73
C ALA A 326 -3.95 -13.03 -12.10
N GLU A 327 -4.19 -13.04 -10.78
CA GLU A 327 -4.20 -11.86 -9.95
C GLU A 327 -2.81 -11.24 -10.07
N VAL A 328 -2.65 -10.35 -11.04
CA VAL A 328 -1.50 -9.47 -11.08
C VAL A 328 -1.79 -8.37 -10.06
N LEU A 329 -1.50 -8.63 -8.78
CA LEU A 329 -1.29 -7.55 -7.81
C LEU A 329 -0.01 -6.82 -8.22
N ALA A 330 -0.16 -5.89 -9.16
CA ALA A 330 0.91 -4.95 -9.46
C ALA A 330 0.99 -3.96 -8.30
N HIS A 331 1.92 -4.21 -7.38
CA HIS A 331 2.34 -3.23 -6.40
C HIS A 331 3.35 -2.31 -7.09
N HIS A 332 2.96 -1.06 -7.42
CA HIS A 332 3.99 -0.07 -7.69
C HIS A 332 4.68 0.23 -6.37
N LYS A 333 5.95 -0.20 -6.32
CA LYS A 333 6.89 0.01 -5.23
C LYS A 333 6.97 1.51 -4.91
N ALA A 334 6.16 1.98 -3.96
CA ALA A 334 6.59 3.10 -3.14
C ALA A 334 7.66 2.52 -2.22
N VAL A 335 8.90 2.44 -2.72
CA VAL A 335 10.06 2.16 -1.88
C VAL A 335 10.15 3.33 -0.92
N ALA A 336 9.46 3.26 0.23
CA ALA A 336 9.84 4.08 1.36
C ALA A 336 11.25 3.60 1.72
N PRO A 337 12.30 4.43 1.54
CA PRO A 337 13.65 3.99 1.83
C PRO A 337 13.70 3.63 3.31
N THR A 338 13.91 2.34 3.61
CA THR A 338 14.08 1.92 4.98
C THR A 338 15.47 2.38 5.41
N THR A 339 15.53 3.33 6.34
CA THR A 339 16.80 3.79 6.93
C THR A 339 17.38 2.78 7.93
N ILE A 340 16.72 1.64 8.09
CA ILE A 340 17.13 0.55 8.96
C ILE A 340 18.20 -0.27 8.22
N PRO A 341 19.41 -0.42 8.78
CA PRO A 341 20.43 -1.26 8.19
C PRO A 341 19.94 -2.70 8.05
N ASN A 342 20.29 -3.35 6.94
CA ASN A 342 20.09 -4.79 6.76
C ASN A 342 21.13 -5.58 7.57
N ASP A 343 21.09 -5.43 8.90
CA ASP A 343 22.01 -6.02 9.87
C ASP A 343 21.24 -6.47 11.12
N ALA A 344 21.22 -7.78 11.37
CA ALA A 344 20.47 -8.39 12.46
C ALA A 344 20.89 -7.89 13.86
N GLU A 345 22.17 -7.59 14.09
CA GLU A 345 22.65 -7.09 15.37
C GLU A 345 22.23 -5.63 15.58
N ALA A 346 22.31 -4.82 14.52
CA ALA A 346 21.85 -3.43 14.54
C ALA A 346 20.33 -3.36 14.75
N ILE A 347 19.57 -4.20 14.06
CA ILE A 347 18.12 -4.34 14.23
C ILE A 347 17.78 -4.71 15.67
N ALA A 348 18.41 -5.74 16.22
CA ALA A 348 18.14 -6.18 17.60
C ALA A 348 18.47 -5.08 18.62
N ALA A 349 19.54 -4.32 18.40
CA ALA A 349 19.93 -3.21 19.25
C ALA A 349 18.98 -2.00 19.12
N LEU A 350 18.48 -1.68 17.92
CA LEU A 350 17.43 -0.68 17.72
C LEU A 350 16.15 -1.05 18.48
N THR A 351 15.65 -2.28 18.28
CA THR A 351 14.43 -2.77 18.95
C THR A 351 14.59 -2.79 20.46
N GLU A 352 15.76 -3.22 20.96
CA GLU A 352 16.06 -3.20 22.39
C GLU A 352 16.06 -1.76 22.93
N GLY A 353 16.69 -0.82 22.23
CA GLY A 353 16.72 0.59 22.63
C GLY A 353 15.33 1.19 22.78
N GLU A 354 14.45 0.95 21.80
CA GLU A 354 13.06 1.38 21.83
C GLU A 354 12.26 0.73 22.97
N ARG A 355 12.47 -0.57 23.22
CA ARG A 355 11.86 -1.26 24.37
C ARG A 355 12.29 -0.61 25.69
N ARG A 356 13.56 -0.25 25.83
CA ARG A 356 14.07 0.44 27.03
C ARG A 356 13.53 1.85 27.19
N ILE A 357 13.27 2.58 26.10
CA ILE A 357 12.52 3.84 26.16
C ILE A 357 11.12 3.58 26.73
N ALA A 358 10.39 2.57 26.23
CA ALA A 358 9.05 2.25 26.72
C ALA A 358 9.03 1.85 28.21
N GLU A 359 10.08 1.17 28.68
CA GLU A 359 10.31 0.83 30.09
C GLU A 359 10.76 2.01 30.96
N LYS A 360 10.90 3.20 30.38
CA LYS A 360 11.45 4.40 31.04
C LYS A 360 12.86 4.18 31.60
N ASN A 361 13.68 3.40 30.91
CA ASN A 361 15.06 3.11 31.28
C ASN A 361 16.05 3.79 30.30
N PRO A 362 16.34 5.09 30.47
CA PRO A 362 17.13 5.87 29.51
C PRO A 362 18.55 5.34 29.35
N ARG A 363 19.20 4.91 30.44
CA ARG A 363 20.57 4.37 30.40
C ARG A 363 20.68 3.09 29.56
N ALA A 364 19.72 2.17 29.72
CA ALA A 364 19.73 0.94 28.92
C ALA A 364 19.36 1.19 27.45
N ALA A 365 18.49 2.18 27.21
CA ALA A 365 18.15 2.61 25.86
C ALA A 365 19.38 3.23 25.15
N GLU A 366 20.08 4.14 25.83
CA GLU A 366 21.30 4.77 25.33
C GLU A 366 22.35 3.75 24.92
N ALA A 367 22.65 2.79 25.79
CA ALA A 367 23.63 1.74 25.51
C ALA A 367 23.27 0.92 24.25
N SER A 368 21.98 0.70 24.02
CA SER A 368 21.48 -0.06 22.87
C SER A 368 21.61 0.74 21.58
N PHE A 369 21.21 2.01 21.57
CA PHE A 369 21.38 2.88 20.39
C PHE A 369 22.85 3.18 20.08
N GLN A 370 23.68 3.39 21.10
CA GLN A 370 25.11 3.60 20.91
C GLN A 370 25.77 2.41 20.22
N LYS A 371 25.33 1.19 20.54
CA LYS A 371 25.81 -0.03 19.90
C LYS A 371 25.56 -0.04 18.38
N VAL A 372 24.43 0.51 17.93
CA VAL A 372 24.11 0.70 16.51
C VAL A 372 25.04 1.74 15.89
N LEU A 373 25.22 2.87 16.57
CA LEU A 373 26.00 4.01 16.07
C LEU A 373 27.50 3.73 15.97
N VAL A 374 28.04 2.74 16.67
CA VAL A 374 29.43 2.29 16.48
C VAL A 374 29.66 1.82 15.03
N LYS A 375 28.69 1.10 14.45
CA LYS A 375 28.80 0.55 13.09
C LYS A 375 28.13 1.44 12.04
N TYR A 376 27.08 2.16 12.44
CA TYR A 376 26.30 3.04 11.57
C TYR A 376 26.18 4.43 12.22
N PRO A 377 27.23 5.28 12.16
CA PRO A 377 27.29 6.55 12.92
C PRO A 377 26.18 7.55 12.62
N ASP A 378 25.58 7.45 11.44
CA ASP A 378 24.52 8.34 10.96
C ASP A 378 23.16 7.65 10.86
N GLN A 379 22.98 6.52 11.57
CA GLN A 379 21.74 5.77 11.51
C GLN A 379 20.58 6.59 12.09
N PRO A 380 19.55 6.95 11.28
CA PRO A 380 18.53 7.92 11.67
C PRO A 380 17.74 7.56 12.93
N ARG A 381 17.40 6.28 13.10
CA ARG A 381 16.55 5.80 14.21
C ARG A 381 17.31 5.67 15.52
N ALA A 382 18.57 5.29 15.48
CA ALA A 382 19.43 5.24 16.67
C ALA A 382 19.72 6.65 17.17
N LEU A 383 20.02 7.59 16.25
CA LEU A 383 20.11 9.01 16.60
C LEU A 383 18.78 9.52 17.17
N PHE A 384 17.64 9.23 16.51
CA PHE A 384 16.32 9.61 17.02
C PHE A 384 16.08 9.08 18.44
N GLY A 385 16.39 7.80 18.66
CA GLY A 385 16.32 7.16 19.97
C GLY A 385 17.17 7.87 21.03
N LEU A 386 18.41 8.28 20.70
CA LEU A 386 19.23 9.08 21.60
C LEU A 386 18.64 10.46 21.91
N GLY A 387 17.96 11.08 20.94
CA GLY A 387 17.24 12.35 21.17
C GLY A 387 16.10 12.16 22.18
N VAL A 388 15.34 11.08 22.06
CA VAL A 388 14.27 10.73 23.01
C VAL A 388 14.85 10.41 24.38
N VAL A 389 15.97 9.68 24.46
CA VAL A 389 16.70 9.44 25.72
C VAL A 389 17.10 10.75 26.38
N ALA A 390 17.69 11.69 25.63
CA ALA A 390 18.07 13.00 26.15
C ALA A 390 16.86 13.77 26.70
N MET A 391 15.70 13.70 26.05
CA MET A 391 14.46 14.27 26.58
C MET A 391 14.01 13.60 27.89
N MET A 392 14.13 12.28 28.01
CA MET A 392 13.81 11.54 29.25
C MET A 392 14.73 11.94 30.41
N GLU A 393 15.98 12.28 30.11
CA GLU A 393 16.97 12.76 31.07
C GLU A 393 16.89 14.28 31.33
N GLN A 394 15.93 14.97 30.69
CA GLN A 394 15.76 16.42 30.74
C GLN A 394 16.97 17.21 30.21
N ASP A 395 17.79 16.59 29.37
CA ASP A 395 18.89 17.23 28.67
C ASP A 395 18.40 17.84 27.35
N GLY A 396 17.78 19.02 27.46
CA GLY A 396 17.23 19.75 26.30
C GLY A 396 18.30 20.19 25.29
N VAL A 397 19.55 20.41 25.74
CA VAL A 397 20.65 20.81 24.86
C VAL A 397 21.03 19.66 23.95
N ARG A 398 21.28 18.48 24.53
CA ARG A 398 21.59 17.26 23.78
C ARG A 398 20.44 16.82 22.89
N ALA A 399 19.20 16.88 23.38
CA ALA A 399 18.03 16.55 22.57
C ALA A 399 17.91 17.46 21.34
N LYS A 400 18.12 18.76 21.50
CA LYS A 400 18.08 19.74 20.40
C LYS A 400 19.18 19.52 19.37
N GLU A 401 20.40 19.19 19.82
CA GLU A 401 21.51 18.86 18.91
C GLU A 401 21.18 17.64 18.06
N VAL A 402 20.68 16.57 18.69
CA VAL A 402 20.35 15.32 18.01
C VAL A 402 19.20 15.48 17.01
N PHE A 403 18.06 16.06 17.44
CA PHE A 403 16.94 16.27 16.52
C PHE A 403 17.25 17.32 15.45
N GLY A 404 18.06 18.34 15.76
CA GLY A 404 18.56 19.30 14.78
C GLY A 404 19.37 18.62 13.68
N ARG A 405 20.20 17.64 14.03
CA ARG A 405 20.95 16.84 13.06
C ARG A 405 20.05 16.01 12.14
N LEU A 406 18.94 15.49 12.66
CA LEU A 406 17.97 14.69 11.90
C LEU A 406 17.08 15.51 10.97
N THR A 407 16.97 16.82 11.21
CA THR A 407 16.11 17.75 10.46
C THR A 407 16.87 18.68 9.54
N SER A 408 18.20 18.63 9.54
CA SER A 408 19.06 19.50 8.73
C SER A 408 19.80 18.77 7.61
N GLY A 409 20.01 19.48 6.50
CA GLY A 409 20.90 19.06 5.40
C GLY A 409 20.43 17.84 4.61
N GLU A 410 21.39 17.12 4.02
CA GLU A 410 21.20 15.90 3.22
C GLU A 410 21.11 14.62 4.07
N HIS A 411 20.77 14.72 5.36
CA HIS A 411 20.74 13.54 6.23
C HIS A 411 19.71 12.52 5.70
N ALA A 412 20.05 11.23 5.76
CA ALA A 412 19.15 10.14 5.36
C ALA A 412 17.81 10.10 6.16
N ALA A 413 17.72 10.88 7.24
CA ALA A 413 16.50 11.01 8.04
C ALA A 413 15.43 11.81 7.29
N THR A 414 15.82 12.68 6.35
CA THR A 414 14.91 13.42 5.48
C THR A 414 14.08 12.50 4.57
N GLN A 415 14.51 11.26 4.41
CA GLN A 415 13.84 10.21 3.64
C GLN A 415 13.05 9.23 4.52
N ASP A 416 13.03 9.40 5.84
CA ASP A 416 12.19 8.62 6.78
C ASP A 416 11.13 9.55 7.41
N PRO A 417 9.90 9.57 6.87
CA PRO A 417 8.84 10.48 7.33
C PRO A 417 8.52 10.37 8.82
N LEU A 418 8.70 9.18 9.41
CA LEU A 418 8.47 8.99 10.84
C LEU A 418 9.53 9.71 11.67
N VAL A 419 10.80 9.48 11.34
CA VAL A 419 11.92 10.10 12.06
C VAL A 419 11.88 11.62 11.86
N LEU A 420 11.68 12.09 10.63
CA LEU A 420 11.68 13.51 10.31
C LEU A 420 10.55 14.26 11.02
N ALA A 421 9.31 13.78 10.90
CA ALA A 421 8.15 14.46 11.48
C ALA A 421 8.23 14.50 13.01
N TRP A 422 8.60 13.40 13.67
CA TRP A 422 8.73 13.41 15.14
C TRP A 422 9.93 14.24 15.62
N SER A 423 11.03 14.29 14.87
CA SER A 423 12.16 15.16 15.21
C SER A 423 11.75 16.63 15.21
N HIS A 424 10.99 17.07 14.21
CA HIS A 424 10.39 18.41 14.20
C HIS A 424 9.42 18.65 15.37
N VAL A 425 8.54 17.69 15.70
CA VAL A 425 7.65 17.81 16.88
C VAL A 425 8.43 17.97 18.18
N HIS A 426 9.51 17.20 18.36
CA HIS A 426 10.34 17.29 19.56
C HIS A 426 11.13 18.60 19.63
N LEU A 427 11.71 19.07 18.51
CA LEU A 427 12.34 20.39 18.44
C LEU A 427 11.36 21.50 18.79
N GLY A 428 10.15 21.45 18.23
CA GLY A 428 9.10 22.42 18.55
C GLY A 428 8.79 22.46 20.04
N THR A 429 8.70 21.28 20.67
CA THR A 429 8.45 21.15 22.11
C THR A 429 9.58 21.70 22.95
N ILE A 430 10.83 21.46 22.55
CA ILE A 430 12.02 22.01 23.25
C ILE A 430 12.03 23.53 23.14
N TYR A 431 11.81 24.09 21.94
CA TYR A 431 11.79 25.55 21.75
C TYR A 431 10.64 26.22 22.52
N ASP A 432 9.49 25.58 22.64
CA ASP A 432 8.37 26.09 23.42
C ASP A 432 8.73 26.19 24.91
N ILE A 433 9.33 25.13 25.47
CA ILE A 433 9.84 25.11 26.85
C ILE A 433 10.94 26.15 27.07
N GLU A 434 11.80 26.38 26.07
CA GLU A 434 12.85 27.39 26.10
C GLU A 434 12.34 28.83 25.90
N GLY A 435 11.03 29.05 25.75
CA GLY A 435 10.45 30.37 25.56
C GLY A 435 10.72 30.99 24.18
N GLN A 436 10.92 30.16 23.15
CA GLN A 436 11.13 30.55 21.76
C GLN A 436 9.91 30.18 20.89
N PRO A 437 8.75 30.83 21.08
CA PRO A 437 7.48 30.40 20.49
C PRO A 437 7.46 30.46 18.96
N GLU A 438 8.17 31.42 18.34
CA GLU A 438 8.20 31.51 16.87
C GLU A 438 9.00 30.36 16.24
N ARG A 439 10.08 29.92 16.89
CA ARG A 439 10.83 28.73 16.45
C ARG A 439 10.01 27.47 16.67
N ALA A 440 9.33 27.36 17.81
CA ALA A 440 8.45 26.24 18.10
C ALA A 440 7.34 26.08 17.05
N LYS A 441 6.65 27.18 16.69
CA LYS A 441 5.66 27.19 15.60
C LYS A 441 6.25 26.74 14.27
N SER A 442 7.44 27.24 13.92
CA SER A 442 8.13 26.86 12.68
C SER A 442 8.37 25.35 12.60
N GLU A 443 8.85 24.74 13.68
CA GLU A 443 9.10 23.30 13.74
C GLU A 443 7.79 22.49 13.66
N TYR A 444 6.72 22.91 14.36
CA TYR A 444 5.43 22.22 14.25
C TYR A 444 4.83 22.32 12.85
N HIS A 445 4.98 23.45 12.16
CA HIS A 445 4.58 23.57 10.77
C HIS A 445 5.44 22.68 9.85
N ALA A 446 6.74 22.59 10.09
CA ALA A 446 7.62 21.69 9.36
C ALA A 446 7.18 20.22 9.53
N ALA A 447 6.84 19.79 10.75
CA ALA A 447 6.32 18.45 11.01
C ALA A 447 5.03 18.13 10.22
N LEU A 448 4.14 19.13 10.04
CA LEU A 448 2.92 18.99 9.26
C LEU A 448 3.16 18.95 7.75
N ALA A 449 4.25 19.56 7.29
CA ALA A 449 4.66 19.61 5.89
C ALA A 449 5.44 18.36 5.43
N VAL A 450 5.80 17.45 6.35
CA VAL A 450 6.48 16.20 5.98
C VAL A 450 5.51 15.26 5.25
N ASP A 451 5.82 14.99 3.98
CA ASP A 451 5.09 14.02 3.17
C ASP A 451 5.20 12.60 3.77
N GLY A 452 4.06 11.93 3.96
CA GLY A 452 4.00 10.62 4.62
C GLY A 452 4.15 10.65 6.14
N ALA A 453 4.11 11.83 6.79
CA ALA A 453 4.22 11.93 8.25
C ALA A 453 3.16 11.09 8.99
N PRO A 454 3.53 10.39 10.09
CA PRO A 454 2.58 9.64 10.90
C PRO A 454 1.46 10.53 11.45
N GLU A 455 0.22 10.05 11.39
CA GLU A 455 -0.95 10.82 11.82
C GLU A 455 -0.84 11.31 13.29
N LYS A 456 -0.25 10.49 14.17
CA LYS A 456 0.02 10.88 15.56
C LYS A 456 0.97 12.07 15.68
N ALA A 457 1.97 12.18 14.80
CA ALA A 457 2.88 13.32 14.79
C ALA A 457 2.14 14.58 14.33
N LYS A 458 1.31 14.48 13.29
CA LYS A 458 0.46 15.58 12.81
C LYS A 458 -0.51 16.06 13.87
N GLN A 459 -1.17 15.15 14.58
CA GLN A 459 -2.06 15.47 15.70
C GLN A 459 -1.31 16.16 16.85
N ALA A 460 -0.10 15.69 17.19
CA ALA A 460 0.73 16.32 18.22
C ALA A 460 1.13 17.75 17.84
N ALA A 461 1.62 17.96 16.62
CA ALA A 461 1.97 19.29 16.10
C ALA A 461 0.75 20.23 16.07
N THR A 462 -0.40 19.76 15.58
CA THR A 462 -1.65 20.54 15.49
C THR A 462 -2.15 20.94 16.87
N LYS A 463 -2.12 20.02 17.84
CA LYS A 463 -2.50 20.28 19.23
C LYS A 463 -1.58 21.31 19.87
N ALA A 464 -0.27 21.21 19.65
CA ALA A 464 0.70 22.17 20.17
C ALA A 464 0.47 23.58 19.59
N LEU A 465 0.32 23.70 18.26
CA LEU A 465 0.00 24.97 17.60
C LEU A 465 -1.30 25.59 18.12
N SER A 466 -2.33 24.77 18.33
CA SER A 466 -3.62 25.24 18.88
C SER A 466 -3.48 25.76 20.31
N ALA A 467 -2.68 25.10 21.15
CA ALA A 467 -2.41 25.54 22.51
C ALA A 467 -1.64 26.87 22.54
N MET A 468 -0.69 27.06 21.62
CA MET A 468 0.06 28.31 21.48
C MET A 468 -0.77 29.49 20.95
N GLY A 469 -1.85 29.21 20.20
CA GLY A 469 -2.80 30.24 19.74
C GLY A 469 -3.87 30.62 20.76
N GLY A 470 -4.03 29.84 21.84
CA GLY A 470 -5.04 30.04 22.89
C GLY A 470 -4.65 31.01 24.01
N THR A 471 -3.40 31.48 24.05
CA THR A 471 -2.94 32.51 25.01
C THR A 471 -3.36 33.90 24.54
N LYS A 472 -4.59 34.30 24.87
CA LYS A 472 -5.07 35.68 24.73
C LYS A 472 -4.13 36.66 25.43
N SER A 473 -3.89 37.77 24.75
CA SER A 473 -3.23 38.99 25.23
C SER A 473 -3.60 39.34 26.67
N PRO A 474 -2.65 39.83 27.50
CA PRO A 474 -2.99 40.39 28.79
C PRO A 474 -3.85 41.62 28.56
N GLU A 475 -5.10 41.57 29.00
CA GLU A 475 -5.90 42.77 29.20
C GLU A 475 -5.11 43.73 30.08
N ARG A 476 -4.97 44.98 29.62
CA ARG A 476 -4.73 46.13 30.48
C ARG A 476 -5.06 47.44 29.75
N PRO A 477 -5.52 48.47 30.46
CA PRO A 477 -6.11 48.51 31.81
C PRO A 477 -7.64 48.63 31.80
#